data_AF-A0A2T9Z833-F1
#
_entry.id   AF-A0A2T9Z833-F1
#
_cell.length_a   1.000
_cell.length_b   1.000
_cell.length_c   1.000
_cell.angle_alpha   90.00
_cell.angle_beta   90.00
_cell.angle_gamma   90.00
#
_symmetry.space_group_name_H-M   'P 1'
#
loop_
_entity.id
_entity.type
_entity.pdbx_description
1 polymer ?
#
loop_
_entity_poly.entity_id
_entity_poly.type
_entity_poly.pdbx_seq_one_letter_code
_entity_poly.pdbx_strand_id
1 'polypeptide(L)' 'IAPGAYVIIRKDIKPNKLDQINDEPFKMIHKTKNGTYVLEDSTDKLLPRNYAPSQIISLSSDPQFTDNTYK' A
#
# COMPACT_ATOMS: atom_id res chain seq x y z
N ILE A 1 2.66 9.85 -4.99
CA ILE A 1 2.08 8.57 -5.43
C ILE A 1 0.78 8.88 -6.14
N ALA A 2 0.59 8.38 -7.35
CA ALA A 2 -0.61 8.60 -8.14
C ALA A 2 -1.73 7.64 -7.68
N PRO A 3 -3.01 8.06 -7.70
CA PRO A 3 -4.12 7.14 -7.50
C PRO A 3 -4.08 6.04 -8.58
N GLY A 4 -4.27 4.78 -8.17
CA GLY A 4 -4.10 3.58 -8.98
C GLY A 4 -2.71 2.96 -8.94
N ALA A 5 -1.73 3.57 -8.28
CA ALA A 5 -0.38 3.01 -8.15
C ALA A 5 -0.32 1.92 -7.08
N TYR A 6 0.47 0.88 -7.33
CA TYR A 6 0.74 -0.16 -6.35
C TYR A 6 1.84 0.27 -5.36
N VAL A 7 1.64 -0.09 -4.09
CA VAL A 7 2.51 0.21 -2.97
C VAL A 7 2.54 -0.97 -2.00
N ILE A 8 3.62 -1.11 -1.24
CA ILE A 8 3.71 -2.08 -0.13
C ILE A 8 3.88 -1.35 1.18
N ILE A 9 3.43 -1.95 2.28
CA ILE A 9 3.60 -1.38 3.61
C ILE A 9 4.94 -1.84 4.20
N ARG A 10 5.71 -0.92 4.76
CA ARG A 10 6.98 -1.22 5.43
C ARG A 10 6.76 -2.02 6.71
N LYS A 11 7.31 -3.24 6.75
CA LYS A 11 7.33 -4.12 7.94
C LYS A 11 8.07 -3.55 9.16
N ASP A 12 8.93 -2.56 8.96
CA ASP A 12 9.71 -1.94 10.04
C ASP A 12 8.81 -1.23 11.07
N ILE A 13 7.62 -0.82 10.62
CA ILE A 13 6.60 -0.26 11.50
C ILE A 13 5.79 -1.43 12.03
N LYS A 14 6.19 -1.96 13.20
CA LYS A 14 5.49 -3.01 13.95
C LYS A 14 3.97 -2.91 13.72
N PRO A 15 3.38 -3.75 12.86
CA PRO A 15 1.94 -3.83 12.84
C PRO A 15 1.51 -4.29 14.23
N ASN A 16 0.44 -3.70 14.77
CA ASN A 16 -0.27 -4.38 15.85
C ASN A 16 -0.52 -5.81 15.37
N LYS A 17 -0.35 -6.82 16.24
CA LYS A 17 -0.51 -8.27 15.92
C LYS A 17 -1.82 -8.68 15.21
N LEU A 18 -2.75 -7.75 15.00
CA LEU A 18 -4.03 -7.91 14.31
C LEU A 18 -4.01 -7.41 12.84
N ASP A 19 -3.05 -6.56 12.47
CA ASP A 19 -2.80 -6.21 11.07
C ASP A 19 -1.87 -7.30 10.51
N GLN A 20 -2.46 -8.38 10.02
CA GLN A 20 -1.75 -9.32 9.14
C GLN A 20 -1.45 -8.54 7.85
N ILE A 21 -0.42 -7.70 7.89
CA ILE A 21 0.06 -6.98 6.71
C ILE A 21 0.64 -8.05 5.81
N ASN A 22 -0.19 -8.53 4.89
CA ASN A 22 0.26 -9.36 3.80
C ASN A 22 1.34 -8.58 3.05
N ASP A 23 2.41 -9.27 2.62
CA ASP A 23 3.44 -8.72 1.72
C ASP A 23 2.90 -8.43 0.31
N GLU A 24 1.58 -8.38 0.14
CA GLU A 24 0.95 -8.15 -1.13
C GLU A 24 1.01 -6.67 -1.51
N PRO A 25 1.14 -6.38 -2.80
CA PRO A 25 1.08 -5.01 -3.29
C PRO A 25 -0.35 -4.49 -3.14
N PHE A 26 -0.50 -3.45 -2.31
CA PHE A 26 -1.75 -2.72 -2.15
C PHE A 26 -1.89 -1.66 -3.23
N LYS A 27 -3.11 -1.41 -3.67
CA LYS A 27 -3.41 -0.34 -4.62
C LYS A 27 -3.69 0.95 -3.87
N MET A 28 -2.96 2.01 -4.19
CA MET A 28 -3.27 3.34 -3.67
C MET A 28 -4.55 3.85 -4.33
N ILE A 29 -5.58 4.11 -3.54
CA ILE A 29 -6.85 4.66 -4.04
C ILE A 29 -6.78 6.18 -4.08
N HIS A 30 -6.49 6.81 -2.95
CA HIS A 30 -6.37 8.26 -2.89
C HIS A 30 -5.51 8.70 -1.71
N LYS A 31 -5.11 9.97 -1.76
CA LYS A 31 -4.44 10.66 -0.65
C LYS A 31 -5.47 11.44 0.15
N THR A 32 -5.42 11.36 1.47
CA THR A 32 -6.27 12.17 2.36
C THR A 32 -5.71 13.58 2.50
N LYS A 33 -6.52 14.52 2.99
CA LYS A 33 -6.09 15.91 3.28
C LYS A 33 -4.94 15.97 4.29
N ASN A 34 -4.83 14.97 5.16
CA ASN A 34 -3.78 14.88 6.18
C ASN A 34 -2.45 14.34 5.62
N GLY A 35 -2.38 14.07 4.31
CA GLY A 35 -1.17 13.57 3.68
C GLY A 35 -0.95 12.07 3.80
N THR A 36 -1.91 11.34 4.37
CA THR A 36 -1.92 9.87 4.42
C THR A 36 -2.55 9.28 3.17
N TYR A 37 -2.32 8.01 2.92
CA TYR A 37 -2.78 7.28 1.75
C TYR A 37 -3.77 6.21 2.18
N VAL A 38 -4.86 6.13 1.42
CA VAL A 38 -5.85 5.05 1.51
C VAL A 38 -5.43 4.00 0.51
N LEU A 39 -5.27 2.77 0.99
CA LEU A 39 -4.85 1.63 0.19
C LEU A 39 -5.97 0.59 0.15
N GLU A 40 -5.95 -0.20 -0.91
CA GLU A 40 -6.87 -1.30 -1.18
C GLU A 40 -6.07 -2.59 -1.36
N ASP A 41 -6.54 -3.65 -0.72
CA ASP A 41 -6.00 -5.00 -0.87
C ASP A 41 -6.31 -5.62 -2.25
N SER A 42 -5.67 -6.74 -2.54
CA SER A 42 -5.97 -7.61 -3.70
C SER A 42 -7.43 -8.10 -3.74
N THR A 43 -8.15 -8.00 -2.61
CA THR A 43 -9.55 -8.39 -2.45
C THR A 43 -10.56 -7.25 -2.66
N ASP A 44 -10.13 -6.13 -3.25
CA ASP A 44 -10.92 -4.89 -3.41
C ASP A 44 -11.44 -4.33 -2.06
N LYS A 45 -10.72 -4.63 -0.97
CA LYS A 45 -11.04 -4.12 0.36
C LYS A 45 -10.13 -2.97 0.72
N LEU A 46 -10.72 -1.84 1.06
CA LEU A 46 -10.00 -0.70 1.64
C LEU A 46 -9.46 -1.08 3.00
N LEU A 47 -8.18 -0.79 3.23
CA LEU A 47 -7.58 -0.95 4.53
C LEU A 47 -8.28 -0.04 5.55
N PRO A 48 -8.56 -0.53 6.77
CA PRO A 48 -9.24 0.26 7.80
C PRO A 48 -8.36 1.41 8.34
N ARG A 49 -7.09 1.45 7.96
CA ARG A 49 -6.09 2.44 8.39
C ARG A 49 -5.56 3.22 7.21
N ASN A 50 -5.31 4.50 7.46
CA ASN A 50 -4.60 5.35 6.51
C ASN A 50 -3.10 5.27 6.80
N TYR A 51 -2.27 5.13 5.76
CA TYR A 51 -0.83 4.97 5.90
C TYR A 51 -0.09 6.23 5.51
N ALA A 52 0.91 6.64 6.28
CA ALA A 52 1.76 7.77 5.91
C ALA A 52 2.72 7.37 4.77
N PRO A 53 3.24 8.33 3.97
CA PRO A 53 4.23 8.04 2.91
C PRO A 53 5.48 7.34 3.44
N SER A 54 5.87 7.60 4.69
CA SER A 54 6.99 6.96 5.37
C SER A 54 6.74 5.49 5.73
N GLN A 55 5.47 5.06 5.74
CA GLN A 55 5.05 3.70 6.06
C GLN A 55 4.84 2.85 4.81
N ILE A 56 4.88 3.46 3.62
CA ILE A 56 4.60 2.79 2.36
C ILE A 56 5.80 2.94 1.41
N ILE A 57 6.00 1.96 0.57
CA ILE A 57 6.98 1.99 -0.51
C ILE A 57 6.19 1.97 -1.81
N SER A 58 6.45 2.96 -2.66
CA SER A 58 5.79 3.07 -3.95
C SER A 58 6.42 2.07 -4.92
N LEU A 59 5.68 1.05 -5.33
CA LEU A 59 6.16 0.08 -6.33
C LEU A 59 6.06 0.65 -7.74
N SER A 60 5.19 1.63 -7.98
CA SER A 60 5.09 2.34 -9.27
C SER A 60 6.39 3.03 -9.75
N SER A 61 7.37 3.26 -8.87
CA SER A 61 8.68 3.81 -9.24
C SER A 61 9.79 2.76 -9.27
N ASP A 62 9.47 1.51 -8.93
CA ASP A 62 10.42 0.41 -8.96
C ASP A 62 10.43 -0.21 -10.37
N PRO A 63 11.55 -0.17 -11.10
CA PRO A 63 11.63 -0.71 -12.46
C PRO A 63 11.49 -2.25 -12.51
N GLN A 64 11.55 -2.94 -11.37
CA GLN A 64 11.28 -4.38 -11.26
C GLN A 64 9.82 -4.69 -10.91
N PHE A 65 8.99 -3.69 -10.64
CA PHE A 65 7.57 -3.91 -10.44
C PHE A 65 6.87 -4.18 -11.78
N THR A 66 6.75 -5.47 -12.12
CA THR A 66 5.89 -5.95 -13.19
C THR A 66 4.53 -6.33 -12.61
N ASP A 67 3.48 -5.61 -13.03
CA ASP A 67 2.06 -5.90 -12.73
C ASP A 67 1.69 -7.38 -12.91
N ASN A 68 2.37 -8.07 -13.84
CA ASN A 68 2.24 -9.49 -14.12
C ASN A 68 2.73 -10.46 -13.03
N THR A 69 3.44 -10.01 -11.99
CA THR A 69 4.02 -10.90 -10.95
C THR A 69 3.01 -11.29 -9.87
N TYR A 70 1.90 -10.56 -9.74
CA TYR A 70 0.91 -10.77 -8.67
C TYR A 70 -0.49 -11.08 -9.22
N LYS A 71 -0.54 -11.73 -10.39
CA LYS A 71 -1.77 -12.04 -11.12
C LYS A 71 -2.38 -13.39 -10.74
#